data_AF-A0A0J7ZG04-F1
#
_entry.id   AF-A0A0J7ZG04-F1
#
_cell.length_a   1.000
_cell.length_b   1.000
_cell.length_c   1.000
_cell.angle_alpha   90.00
_cell.angle_beta   90.00
_cell.angle_gamma   90.00
#
_symmetry.space_group_name_H-M   'P 1'
#
loop_
_entity.id
_entity.type
_entity.pdbx_description
1 polymer ?
#
loop_
_entity_poly.entity_id
_entity_poly.type
_entity_poly.pdbx_seq_one_letter_code
_entity_poly.pdbx_strand_id
1 'polypeptide(L)'
;MREAHHLPLGSQVAHLAERIREATTSDEVADALTELTASHDGVLIALGEVLTATAAFYQDLGQASDPYTAKRLQYLAEHRLGVIWSDLAHIRDDLADRHQEHPQRRACTAEVGPDEREASAVCACPPPPPRLATSPAITLAAPAPAHRRR
;
A
#
# COMPACT_ATOMS: atom_id res chain seq x y z
N MET A 1 -24.38 17.71 22.31
CA MET A 1 -23.97 16.46 21.63
C MET A 1 -23.21 16.86 20.37
N ARG A 2 -22.03 16.31 20.11
CA ARG A 2 -21.35 16.47 18.81
C ARG A 2 -21.89 15.39 17.88
N GLU A 3 -22.47 15.78 16.75
CA GLU A 3 -22.78 14.85 15.67
C GLU A 3 -21.49 14.20 15.17
N ALA A 4 -21.46 12.87 15.15
CA ALA A 4 -20.43 12.12 14.46
C ALA A 4 -20.60 12.41 12.96
N HIS A 5 -19.74 13.27 12.43
CA HIS A 5 -19.70 13.53 11.00
C HIS A 5 -19.05 12.32 10.34
N HIS A 6 -19.86 11.33 9.98
CA HIS A 6 -19.39 10.21 9.18
C HIS A 6 -18.93 10.74 7.82
N LEU A 7 -17.68 10.44 7.45
CA LEU A 7 -17.16 10.74 6.12
C LEU A 7 -18.01 10.02 5.06
N PRO A 8 -18.30 10.66 3.91
CA PRO A 8 -18.90 9.96 2.77
C PRO A 8 -18.09 8.71 2.42
N LEU A 9 -18.76 7.63 1.99
CA LEU A 9 -18.08 6.37 1.64
C LEU A 9 -16.93 6.57 0.64
N GLY A 10 -17.14 7.41 -0.38
CA GLY A 10 -16.08 7.74 -1.35
C GLY A 10 -14.87 8.40 -0.69
N SER A 11 -15.07 9.22 0.35
CA SER A 11 -13.98 9.81 1.14
C SER A 11 -13.27 8.77 2.00
N GLN A 12 -13.99 7.78 2.54
CA GLN A 12 -13.39 6.66 3.28
C GLN A 12 -12.50 5.81 2.37
N VAL A 13 -12.94 5.50 1.15
CA VAL A 13 -12.12 4.77 0.16
C VAL A 13 -10.93 5.62 -0.29
N ALA A 14 -11.12 6.92 -0.53
CA ALA A 14 -10.02 7.82 -0.88
C ALA A 14 -8.97 7.96 0.23
N HIS A 15 -9.39 7.85 1.50
CA HIS A 15 -8.48 7.85 2.64
C HIS A 15 -7.55 6.62 2.66
N LEU A 16 -7.96 5.47 2.11
CA LEU A 16 -7.07 4.31 1.95
C LEU A 16 -5.88 4.64 1.04
N ALA A 17 -6.11 5.41 -0.03
CA ALA A 17 -5.04 5.84 -0.90
C ALA A 17 -4.08 6.83 -0.21
N GLU A 18 -4.58 7.65 0.72
CA GLU A 18 -3.73 8.51 1.55
C GLU A 18 -2.86 7.69 2.51
N ARG A 19 -3.47 6.74 3.22
CA ARG A 19 -2.74 5.80 4.10
C ARG A 19 -1.60 5.11 3.37
N ILE A 20 -1.81 4.66 2.13
CA ILE A 20 -0.75 4.04 1.31
C ILE A 20 0.35 5.04 0.92
N ARG A 21 0.00 6.31 0.63
CA ARG A 21 1.00 7.35 0.32
C ARG A 21 1.86 7.71 1.52
N GLU A 22 1.27 7.72 2.70
CA GLU A 22 1.92 8.03 3.97
C GLU A 22 2.68 6.83 4.58
N ALA A 23 2.36 5.61 4.14
CA ALA A 23 2.89 4.38 4.70
C ALA A 23 4.44 4.36 4.77
N THR A 24 4.92 3.98 5.94
CA THR A 24 6.33 3.84 6.31
C THR A 24 6.78 2.38 6.37
N THR A 25 5.85 1.42 6.33
CA THR A 25 6.13 -0.02 6.31
C THR A 25 5.29 -0.76 5.26
N SER A 26 5.74 -1.95 4.85
CA SER A 26 4.95 -2.82 3.97
C SER A 26 3.66 -3.30 4.64
N ASP A 27 3.68 -3.49 5.95
CA ASP A 27 2.54 -3.92 6.75
C ASP A 27 1.41 -2.89 6.73
N GLU A 28 1.73 -1.60 6.85
CA GLU A 28 0.75 -0.51 6.73
C GLU A 28 0.04 -0.48 5.37
N VAL A 29 0.76 -0.82 4.29
CA VAL A 29 0.18 -0.94 2.95
C VAL A 29 -0.70 -2.19 2.84
N ALA A 30 -0.24 -3.32 3.37
CA ALA A 30 -1.03 -4.56 3.41
C ALA A 30 -2.33 -4.37 4.22
N ASP A 31 -2.28 -3.67 5.35
CA ASP A 31 -3.45 -3.32 6.15
C ASP A 31 -4.43 -2.46 5.34
N ALA A 32 -3.95 -1.45 4.61
CA ALA A 32 -4.81 -0.63 3.77
C ALA A 32 -5.43 -1.44 2.60
N LEU A 33 -4.69 -2.39 2.03
CA LEU A 33 -5.22 -3.28 0.99
C LEU A 33 -6.20 -4.33 1.54
N THR A 34 -6.13 -4.67 2.83
CA THR A 34 -7.11 -5.56 3.48
C THR A 34 -8.52 -4.98 3.40
N GLU A 35 -8.69 -3.68 3.60
CA GLU A 35 -9.99 -2.98 3.47
C GLU A 35 -10.61 -3.14 2.06
N LEU A 36 -9.78 -3.27 1.03
CA LEU A 36 -10.25 -3.49 -0.34
C LEU A 36 -10.60 -4.96 -0.62
N THR A 37 -9.87 -5.88 0.03
CA THR A 37 -9.80 -7.30 -0.33
C THR A 37 -10.39 -8.23 0.72
N ALA A 38 -10.95 -7.71 1.82
CA ALA A 38 -11.63 -8.52 2.81
C ALA A 38 -12.75 -9.36 2.17
N SER A 39 -12.86 -10.61 2.59
CA SER A 39 -13.67 -11.64 1.90
C SER A 39 -15.18 -11.42 1.98
N HIS A 40 -15.66 -10.61 2.93
CA HIS A 40 -17.09 -10.40 3.17
C HIS A 40 -17.49 -8.92 3.16
N ASP A 41 -16.67 -8.05 3.72
CA ASP A 41 -16.92 -6.61 3.89
C ASP A 41 -15.92 -5.74 3.11
N GLY A 42 -15.10 -6.36 2.25
CA GLY A 42 -14.16 -5.64 1.42
C GLY A 42 -14.85 -4.78 0.36
N VAL A 43 -14.26 -3.62 0.04
CA VAL A 43 -14.81 -2.67 -0.95
C VAL A 43 -15.13 -3.33 -2.29
N LEU A 44 -14.29 -4.26 -2.76
CA LEU A 44 -14.52 -4.95 -4.04
C LEU A 44 -15.70 -5.93 -3.99
N ILE A 45 -15.94 -6.58 -2.85
CA ILE A 45 -17.10 -7.46 -2.66
C ILE A 45 -18.37 -6.61 -2.66
N ALA A 46 -18.41 -5.55 -1.86
CA ALA A 46 -19.54 -4.62 -1.83
C ALA A 46 -19.85 -4.00 -3.21
N LEU A 47 -18.82 -3.67 -4.00
CA LEU A 47 -19.01 -3.20 -5.37
C LEU A 47 -19.64 -4.28 -6.27
N GLY A 48 -19.25 -5.55 -6.11
CA GLY A 48 -19.86 -6.68 -6.82
C GLY A 48 -21.35 -6.85 -6.48
N GLU A 49 -21.73 -6.63 -5.22
CA GLU A 49 -23.14 -6.63 -4.81
C GLU A 49 -23.93 -5.50 -5.47
N VAL A 50 -23.36 -4.29 -5.52
CA VAL A 50 -24.00 -3.13 -6.21
C VAL A 50 -24.21 -3.44 -7.69
N LEU A 51 -23.23 -4.04 -8.38
CA LEU A 51 -23.36 -4.41 -9.79
C LEU A 51 -24.42 -5.50 -9.99
N THR A 52 -24.47 -6.50 -9.11
CA THR A 52 -25.46 -7.57 -9.14
C THR A 52 -26.88 -7.03 -8.92
N ALA A 53 -27.07 -6.16 -7.93
CA ALA A 53 -28.35 -5.51 -7.67
C ALA A 53 -28.79 -4.64 -8.85
N THR A 54 -27.85 -3.91 -9.47
CA THR A 54 -28.12 -3.11 -10.67
C THR A 54 -28.52 -4.01 -11.85
N ALA A 55 -27.87 -5.17 -12.00
CA ALA A 55 -28.22 -6.13 -13.04
C ALA A 55 -29.65 -6.66 -12.86
N ALA A 56 -30.05 -6.97 -11.62
CA ALA A 56 -31.42 -7.39 -11.30
C ALA A 56 -32.42 -6.29 -11.66
N PHE A 57 -32.13 -5.03 -11.31
CA PHE A 57 -32.98 -3.90 -11.70
C PHE A 57 -33.17 -3.78 -13.21
N TYR A 58 -32.11 -3.96 -14.01
CA TYR A 58 -32.24 -3.96 -15.48
C TYR A 58 -33.15 -5.10 -15.99
N GLN A 59 -33.14 -6.27 -15.36
CA GLN A 59 -34.00 -7.38 -15.80
C GLN A 59 -35.49 -7.04 -15.68
N ASP A 60 -35.85 -6.11 -14.78
CA ASP A 60 -37.23 -5.72 -14.50
C ASP A 60 -37.73 -4.53 -15.35
N LEU A 61 -36.85 -3.84 -16.09
CA LEU A 61 -37.19 -2.64 -16.88
C LEU A 61 -37.92 -2.93 -18.21
N GLY A 62 -37.75 -4.12 -18.77
CA GLY A 62 -38.54 -4.62 -19.90
C GLY A 62 -38.18 -4.06 -21.29
N GLN A 63 -37.12 -3.29 -21.46
CA GLN A 63 -36.62 -2.90 -22.79
C GLN A 63 -35.80 -4.01 -23.43
N ALA A 64 -35.80 -4.06 -24.77
CA ALA A 64 -35.12 -5.10 -25.53
C ALA A 64 -33.59 -5.20 -25.26
N SER A 65 -32.95 -4.10 -24.89
CA SER A 65 -31.51 -4.05 -24.57
C SER A 65 -31.16 -4.45 -23.14
N ASP A 66 -32.12 -4.45 -22.22
CA ASP A 66 -31.83 -4.55 -20.80
C ASP A 66 -31.23 -5.91 -20.39
N PRO A 67 -31.65 -7.05 -20.95
CA PRO A 67 -31.01 -8.34 -20.66
C PRO A 67 -29.52 -8.38 -21.03
N TYR A 68 -29.12 -7.66 -22.08
CA TYR A 68 -27.72 -7.55 -22.46
C TYR A 68 -26.92 -6.73 -21.43
N THR A 69 -27.47 -5.60 -20.99
CA THR A 69 -26.84 -4.77 -19.95
C THR A 69 -26.73 -5.52 -18.63
N ALA A 70 -27.78 -6.24 -18.20
CA ALA A 70 -27.77 -7.06 -17.00
C ALA A 70 -26.67 -8.13 -17.04
N LYS A 71 -26.54 -8.85 -18.16
CA LYS A 71 -25.45 -9.84 -18.36
C LYS A 71 -24.07 -9.19 -18.31
N ARG A 72 -23.92 -8.00 -18.88
CA ARG A 72 -22.65 -7.25 -18.82
C ARG A 72 -22.28 -6.90 -17.38
N LEU A 73 -23.24 -6.45 -16.57
CA LEU A 73 -23.02 -6.12 -15.16
C LEU A 73 -22.64 -7.35 -14.34
N GLN A 74 -23.32 -8.48 -14.54
CA GLN A 74 -22.96 -9.77 -13.92
C GLN A 74 -21.54 -10.21 -14.29
N TYR A 75 -21.18 -10.09 -15.58
CA TYR A 75 -19.82 -10.38 -16.04
C TYR A 75 -18.76 -9.50 -15.34
N LEU A 76 -19.04 -8.20 -15.17
CA LEU A 76 -18.12 -7.32 -14.44
C LEU A 76 -17.95 -7.75 -12.98
N ALA A 77 -19.06 -8.07 -12.30
CA ALA A 77 -19.05 -8.50 -10.90
C ALA A 77 -18.28 -9.82 -10.72
N GLU A 78 -18.60 -10.84 -11.51
CA GLU A 78 -18.06 -12.19 -11.33
C GLU A 78 -16.64 -12.33 -11.90
N HIS A 79 -16.37 -11.77 -13.09
CA HIS A 79 -15.16 -12.09 -13.85
C HIS A 79 -14.12 -10.99 -13.85
N ARG A 80 -14.51 -9.71 -13.65
CA ARG A 80 -13.54 -8.60 -13.65
C ARG A 80 -13.15 -8.18 -12.25
N LEU A 81 -14.11 -8.02 -11.35
CA LEU A 81 -13.78 -7.75 -9.94
C LEU A 81 -13.07 -8.93 -9.29
N GLY A 82 -13.44 -10.17 -9.61
CA GLY A 82 -12.73 -11.36 -9.10
C GLY A 82 -11.24 -11.38 -9.45
N VAL A 83 -10.88 -10.98 -10.68
CA VAL A 83 -9.46 -10.89 -11.10
C VAL A 83 -8.73 -9.80 -10.32
N ILE A 84 -9.33 -8.60 -10.22
CA ILE A 84 -8.73 -7.48 -9.47
C ILE A 84 -8.55 -7.85 -7.99
N TRP A 85 -9.57 -8.48 -7.40
CA TRP A 85 -9.54 -8.95 -6.02
C TRP A 85 -8.41 -9.94 -5.80
N SER A 86 -8.27 -10.94 -6.68
CA SER A 86 -7.21 -11.95 -6.58
C SER A 86 -5.81 -11.34 -6.70
N ASP A 87 -5.60 -10.43 -7.64
CA ASP A 87 -4.32 -9.76 -7.84
C ASP A 87 -3.95 -8.90 -6.61
N LEU A 88 -4.91 -8.13 -6.09
CA LEU A 88 -4.68 -7.30 -4.91
C LEU A 88 -4.48 -8.13 -3.64
N ALA A 89 -5.19 -9.24 -3.48
CA ALA A 89 -5.00 -10.16 -2.36
C ALA A 89 -3.58 -10.74 -2.38
N HIS A 90 -3.10 -11.17 -3.55
CA HIS A 90 -1.71 -11.64 -3.69
C HIS A 90 -0.68 -10.54 -3.39
N ILE A 91 -0.89 -9.32 -3.87
CA ILE A 91 0.01 -8.19 -3.57
C ILE A 91 0.00 -7.87 -2.08
N ARG A 92 -1.17 -7.89 -1.43
CA ARG A 92 -1.30 -7.69 0.00
C ARG A 92 -0.50 -8.74 0.77
N ASP A 93 -0.66 -10.01 0.41
CA ASP A 93 0.02 -11.12 1.11
C ASP A 93 1.54 -11.02 0.93
N ASP A 94 2.04 -10.71 -0.28
CA ASP A 94 3.46 -10.47 -0.53
C ASP A 94 4.01 -9.26 0.27
N LEU A 95 3.22 -8.19 0.44
CA LEU A 95 3.62 -7.05 1.26
C LEU A 95 3.65 -7.39 2.75
N ALA A 96 2.66 -8.14 3.23
CA ALA A 96 2.60 -8.61 4.61
C ALA A 96 3.79 -9.53 4.93
N ASP A 97 4.17 -10.41 4.01
CA ASP A 97 5.30 -11.33 4.21
C ASP A 97 6.67 -10.63 4.26
N ARG A 98 6.79 -9.45 3.65
CA ARG A 98 8.07 -8.72 3.57
C ARG A 98 8.50 -8.06 4.87
N HIS A 99 7.56 -7.52 5.65
CA HIS A 99 7.83 -6.74 6.88
C HIS A 99 8.96 -5.70 6.73
N GLN A 100 8.96 -4.94 5.61
CA GLN A 100 10.03 -4.00 5.27
C GLN A 100 9.66 -2.55 5.60
N GLU A 101 10.63 -1.78 6.07
CA GLU A 101 10.53 -0.32 6.11
C GLU A 101 10.57 0.27 4.70
N HIS A 102 9.84 1.37 4.49
CA HIS A 102 9.89 2.13 3.26
C HIS A 102 11.27 2.81 3.13
N PRO A 103 11.98 2.66 1.99
CA PRO A 103 13.37 3.09 1.87
C PRO A 103 13.58 4.61 1.97
N GLN A 104 12.52 5.40 1.76
CA GLN A 104 12.56 6.86 1.74
C GLN A 104 11.61 7.51 2.75
N ARG A 105 10.87 6.74 3.55
CA ARG A 105 9.91 7.25 4.52
C ARG A 105 10.13 6.57 5.86
N ARG A 106 10.20 7.35 6.92
CA ARG A 106 10.40 6.86 8.28
C ARG A 106 9.50 7.64 9.23
N ALA A 107 8.98 6.95 10.24
CA ALA A 107 8.33 7.61 11.35
C ALA A 107 9.33 8.52 12.06
N CYS A 108 8.89 9.73 12.38
CA CYS A 108 9.69 10.64 13.17
C CYS A 108 9.67 10.17 14.64
N THR A 109 10.78 9.62 15.12
CA THR A 109 10.88 9.05 16.48
C THR A 109 11.31 10.07 17.54
N ALA A 110 11.15 11.38 17.30
CA ALA A 110 11.53 12.36 18.32
C ALA A 110 10.55 12.27 19.49
N GLU A 111 11.02 11.78 20.63
CA GLU A 111 10.27 11.82 21.89
C GLU A 111 10.16 13.27 22.37
N VAL A 112 8.95 13.68 22.74
CA VAL A 112 8.70 14.99 23.36
C VAL A 112 9.46 15.04 24.69
N GLY A 113 10.36 16.01 24.84
CA GLY A 113 11.10 16.19 26.10
C GLY A 113 10.14 16.48 27.27
N PRO A 114 10.51 16.12 28.52
CA PRO A 114 9.60 16.21 29.68
C PRO A 114 9.09 17.63 30.01
N ASP A 115 9.69 18.68 29.42
CA ASP A 115 9.30 20.09 29.58
C ASP A 115 8.58 20.68 28.35
N GLU A 116 8.33 19.90 27.30
CA GLU A 116 7.65 20.38 26.08
C GLU A 116 6.17 19.95 26.08
N ARG A 117 5.27 20.94 26.06
CA ARG A 117 3.82 20.70 26.20
C ARG A 117 3.13 20.28 24.89
N GLU A 118 3.77 20.52 23.75
CA GLU A 118 3.29 20.17 22.41
C GLU A 118 4.48 19.70 21.57
N ALA A 119 4.37 18.49 21.00
CA ALA A 119 5.30 18.00 20.00
C ALA A 119 5.34 19.03 18.86
N SER A 120 6.47 19.70 18.65
CA SER A 120 6.64 20.55 17.49
C SER A 120 6.36 19.70 16.26
N ALA A 121 5.36 20.05 15.45
CA ALA A 121 4.90 19.29 14.28
C ALA A 121 5.98 19.14 13.18
N VAL A 122 7.18 19.68 13.41
CA VAL A 122 8.35 19.54 12.56
C VAL A 122 9.39 18.73 13.33
N CYS A 123 9.30 17.40 13.22
CA CYS A 123 10.45 16.58 13.51
C CYS A 123 11.50 16.83 12.43
N ALA A 124 12.65 17.38 12.83
CA ALA A 124 13.85 17.31 12.02
C ALA A 124 14.24 15.83 11.92
N CYS A 125 13.82 15.14 10.85
CA CYS A 125 14.30 13.79 10.57
C CYS A 125 15.83 13.79 10.69
N PRO A 126 16.43 12.87 11.47
CA PRO A 126 17.88 12.79 11.53
C PRO A 126 18.43 12.59 10.11
N PRO A 127 19.50 13.31 9.72
CA PRO A 127 20.06 13.19 8.38
C PRO A 127 20.42 11.72 8.13
N PRO A 128 20.22 11.21 6.89
CA PRO A 128 20.50 9.83 6.57
C PRO A 128 21.95 9.47 6.94
N PRO A 129 22.22 8.24 7.45
CA PRO A 129 23.57 7.85 7.80
C PRO A 129 24.48 7.96 6.57
N PRO A 130 25.73 8.44 6.75
CA PRO A 130 26.66 8.57 5.64
C PRO A 130 26.86 7.19 5.00
N ARG A 131 26.66 7.12 3.68
CA ARG A 131 27.00 5.93 2.90
C ARG A 131 28.49 5.69 3.09
N LEU A 132 28.86 4.56 3.70
CA LEU A 132 30.26 4.15 3.80
C LEU A 132 30.77 4.00 2.37
N ALA A 133 31.54 4.99 1.90
CA ALA A 133 32.32 4.86 0.69
C ALA A 133 33.34 3.75 0.95
N THR A 134 33.14 2.60 0.33
CA THR A 134 34.16 1.55 0.24
C THR A 134 35.35 2.18 -0.46
N SER A 135 36.34 2.63 0.31
CA SER A 135 37.63 3.03 -0.25
C SER A 135 38.25 1.80 -0.93
N PRO A 136 38.71 1.91 -2.18
CA PRO A 136 39.45 0.82 -2.80
C PRO A 136 40.75 0.64 -2.00
N ALA A 137 40.96 -0.58 -1.46
CA ALA A 137 42.20 -0.93 -0.81
C ALA A 137 43.36 -0.80 -1.80
N ILE A 138 44.32 0.08 -1.50
CA ILE A 138 45.59 0.16 -2.23
C ILE A 138 46.39 -1.08 -1.85
N THR A 139 46.47 -2.05 -2.75
CA THR A 139 47.36 -3.21 -2.59
C THR A 139 48.81 -2.74 -2.75
N LEU A 140 49.54 -2.62 -1.64
CA LEU A 140 50.98 -2.43 -1.65
C LEU A 140 51.65 -3.72 -2.15
N ALA A 141 52.23 -3.65 -3.36
CA ALA A 141 53.03 -4.72 -3.94
C ALA A 141 54.36 -4.88 -3.17
N ALA A 142 54.65 -6.11 -2.74
CA ALA A 142 55.92 -6.46 -2.11
C ALA A 142 57.08 -6.45 -3.12
N PRO A 143 58.32 -6.07 -2.71
CA PRO A 143 59.46 -6.00 -3.62
C PRO A 143 60.04 -7.38 -3.93
N ALA A 144 60.49 -7.56 -5.18
CA ALA A 144 61.08 -8.80 -5.70
C ALA A 144 62.47 -9.10 -5.08
N PRO A 145 62.85 -10.38 -4.90
CA PRO A 145 64.17 -10.75 -4.41
C PRO A 145 65.25 -10.65 -5.51
N ALA A 146 66.40 -10.09 -5.14
CA ALA A 146 67.57 -9.96 -5.99
C ALA A 146 68.28 -11.32 -6.20
N HIS A 147 68.40 -11.76 -7.45
CA HIS A 147 69.25 -12.89 -7.83
C HIS A 147 70.72 -12.46 -7.92
N ARG A 148 71.58 -13.03 -7.09
CA ARG A 148 73.04 -12.99 -7.23
C ARG A 148 73.46 -13.96 -8.34
N ARG A 149 74.11 -13.45 -9.40
CA ARG A 149 74.83 -14.28 -10.37
C ARG A 149 76.26 -14.53 -9.86
N ARG A 150 76.61 -15.82 -9.90
CA ARG A 150 77.91 -16.52 -9.95
C ARG A 150 79.20 -15.73 -9.75
#